data_AF-A0A2J0KWY4-F1
#
_entry.id   AF-A0A2J0KWY4-F1
#
_cell.length_a   1.000
_cell.length_b   1.000
_cell.length_c   1.000
_cell.angle_alpha   90.00
_cell.angle_beta   90.00
_cell.angle_gamma   90.00
#
_symmetry.space_group_name_H-M   'P 1'
#
loop_
_entity.id
_entity.type
_entity.pdbx_description
1 polymer ?
#
loop_
_entity_poly.entity_id
_entity_poly.type
_entity_poly.pdbx_seq_one_letter_code
_entity_poly.pdbx_strand_id
1 'polypeptide(L)'
;MKKKLFIFGIIIFIIVSSIMDIWKQKHLDLSGTLELTEHSVGARVPGRLSTLSVDEGQTVKKGQLVATLDRYDQAKRDFERMS
;
A
#
# COMPACT_ATOMS: atom_id res chain seq x y z
N MET A 1 -4.31 31.55 59.64
CA MET A 1 -5.14 30.79 58.67
C MET A 1 -4.73 31.04 57.21
N LYS A 2 -4.29 32.25 56.82
CA LYS A 2 -3.85 32.59 55.45
C LYS A 2 -2.67 31.75 54.91
N LYS A 3 -1.69 31.39 55.76
CA LYS A 3 -0.56 30.51 55.39
C LYS A 3 -0.99 29.08 55.05
N LYS A 4 -2.02 28.54 55.73
CA LYS A 4 -2.56 27.20 55.44
C LYS A 4 -3.37 27.18 54.14
N LEU A 5 -4.12 28.25 53.85
CA LEU A 5 -4.77 28.44 52.55
C LEU A 5 -3.75 28.54 51.41
N PHE A 6 -2.62 29.22 51.65
CA PHE A 6 -1.56 29.34 50.65
C PHE A 6 -0.92 27.98 50.32
N ILE A 7 -0.66 27.16 51.34
CA ILE A 7 -0.13 25.80 51.17
C ILE A 7 -1.13 24.91 50.42
N PHE A 8 -2.42 25.02 50.73
CA PHE A 8 -3.47 24.24 50.05
C PHE A 8 -3.60 24.61 48.56
N GLY A 9 -3.48 25.90 48.24
CA GLY A 9 -3.46 26.37 46.85
C GLY A 9 -2.26 25.83 46.05
N ILE A 10 -1.08 25.76 46.67
CA ILE A 10 0.11 25.18 46.05
C ILE A 10 -0.08 23.67 45.79
N ILE A 11 -0.65 22.94 46.75
CA ILE A 11 -0.92 21.50 46.60
C ILE A 11 -1.88 21.24 45.44
N ILE A 12 -2.97 22.01 45.35
CA ILE A 12 -3.93 21.91 44.25
C ILE A 12 -3.25 22.20 42.90
N PHE A 13 -2.39 23.22 42.85
CA PHE A 13 -1.68 23.58 41.62
C PHE A 13 -0.76 22.45 41.12
N ILE A 14 -0.04 21.79 42.04
CA ILE A 14 0.81 20.64 41.70
C ILE A 14 -0.03 19.47 41.16
N ILE A 15 -1.17 19.18 41.80
CA ILE A 15 -2.06 18.09 41.38
C ILE A 15 -2.62 18.35 39.97
N VAL A 16 -3.08 19.57 39.70
CA VAL A 16 -3.60 19.95 38.38
C VAL A 16 -2.52 19.85 37.32
N SER A 17 -1.30 20.30 37.61
CA SER A 17 -0.17 20.20 36.68
C SER A 17 0.16 18.75 36.31
N SER A 18 0.20 17.84 37.29
CA SER A 18 0.47 16.42 37.02
C SER A 18 -0.62 15.73 36.21
N ILE A 19 -1.89 16.10 36.41
CA ILE A 19 -2.99 15.58 35.60
C ILE A 19 -2.84 16.00 34.13
N MET A 20 -2.46 17.25 33.87
CA MET A 20 -2.30 17.74 32.49
C MET A 20 -1.24 16.99 31.68
N ASP A 21 -0.15 16.55 32.31
CA ASP A 21 0.92 15.81 31.62
C ASP A 21 0.53 14.38 31.25
N ILE A 22 -0.40 13.76 31.99
CA ILE A 22 -0.94 12.42 31.68
C ILE A 22 -1.82 12.46 30.42
N TRP A 23 -2.47 13.59 30.15
CA TRP A 23 -3.43 13.74 29.06
C TRP A 23 -2.77 14.14 27.74
N LYS A 24 -1.46 14.43 27.75
CA LYS A 24 -0.68 14.66 26.54
C LYS A 24 -0.44 13.31 25.84
N GLN A 25 -1.33 12.98 24.92
CA GLN A 25 -1.12 11.92 23.94
C GLN A 25 0.17 12.24 23.17
N LYS A 26 1.21 11.41 23.34
CA LYS A 26 2.43 11.50 22.54
C LYS A 26 2.15 10.90 21.18
N HIS A 27 1.89 11.75 20.19
CA HIS A 27 1.87 11.32 18.79
C HIS A 27 3.30 10.99 18.36
N LEU A 28 3.51 9.77 17.89
CA LEU A 28 4.78 9.32 17.34
C LEU A 28 4.64 9.34 15.82
N ASP A 29 5.23 10.35 15.20
CA ASP A 29 5.28 10.46 13.74
C ASP A 29 6.46 9.64 13.23
N LEU A 30 6.15 8.49 12.62
CA LEU A 30 7.13 7.63 11.96
C LEU A 30 6.92 7.70 10.45
N SER A 31 8.02 7.91 9.73
CA SER A 31 8.07 7.79 8.28
C SER A 31 8.96 6.62 7.90
N GLY A 32 8.48 5.77 7.00
CA GLY A 32 9.26 4.67 6.43
C GLY A 32 8.85 4.43 4.98
N THR A 33 9.64 3.65 4.27
CA THR A 33 9.35 3.24 2.90
C THR A 33 8.60 1.91 2.93
N LEU A 34 7.51 1.81 2.18
CA LEU A 34 6.82 0.54 1.94
C LEU A 34 7.40 -0.12 0.70
N GLU A 35 8.01 -1.28 0.87
CA GLU A 35 8.48 -2.11 -0.24
C GLU A 35 7.41 -3.15 -0.60
N LEU A 36 7.10 -3.24 -1.89
CA LEU A 36 6.18 -4.23 -2.44
C LEU A 36 6.87 -5.06 -3.52
N THR A 37 6.46 -6.32 -3.65
CA THR A 37 6.91 -7.17 -4.76
C THR A 37 6.16 -6.81 -6.03
N GLU A 38 6.89 -6.31 -7.02
CA GLU A 38 6.36 -6.01 -8.35
C GLU A 38 6.82 -7.05 -9.38
N HIS A 39 5.89 -7.43 -10.26
CA HIS A 39 6.17 -8.31 -11.38
C HIS A 39 5.70 -7.67 -12.68
N SER A 40 6.65 -7.28 -13.53
CA SER A 40 6.36 -6.85 -14.90
C SER A 40 6.08 -8.08 -15.76
N VAL A 41 4.86 -8.21 -16.27
CA VAL A 41 4.42 -9.34 -17.10
C VAL A 41 4.39 -8.90 -18.57
N GLY A 42 5.06 -9.67 -19.42
CA GLY A 42 5.10 -9.44 -20.87
C GLY A 42 4.97 -10.74 -21.66
N ALA A 43 4.58 -10.63 -22.91
CA ALA A 43 4.48 -11.78 -23.80
C ALA A 43 5.86 -12.23 -24.30
N ARG A 44 6.09 -13.55 -24.32
CA ARG A 44 7.33 -14.14 -24.87
C ARG A 44 7.37 -14.10 -26.40
N VAL A 45 6.22 -14.12 -27.06
CA VAL A 45 6.11 -14.12 -28.53
C VAL A 45 5.53 -12.79 -29.01
N PRO A 46 5.94 -12.31 -30.19
CA PRO A 46 5.32 -11.15 -30.80
C PRO A 46 3.91 -11.53 -31.31
N GLY A 47 2.97 -10.61 -31.12
CA GLY A 47 1.60 -10.71 -31.60
C GLY A 47 0.81 -9.46 -31.23
N ARG A 48 -0.25 -9.15 -31.98
CA ARG A 48 -1.13 -8.02 -31.70
C ARG A 48 -2.04 -8.34 -30.51
N LEU A 49 -2.27 -7.39 -29.61
CA LEU A 49 -3.24 -7.54 -28.53
C LEU A 49 -4.65 -7.73 -29.12
N SER A 50 -5.28 -8.86 -28.81
CA SER A 50 -6.63 -9.20 -29.26
C SER A 50 -7.66 -8.82 -28.20
N THR A 51 -7.44 -9.26 -26.96
CA THR A 51 -8.33 -8.93 -25.82
C THR A 51 -7.52 -8.63 -24.57
N LEU A 52 -8.05 -7.74 -23.74
CA LEU A 52 -7.60 -7.47 -22.37
C LEU A 52 -8.75 -7.87 -21.43
N SER A 53 -8.48 -8.80 -20.53
CA SER A 53 -9.49 -9.44 -19.68
C SER A 53 -9.51 -8.88 -18.24
N VAL A 54 -8.70 -7.86 -17.98
CA VAL A 54 -8.57 -7.23 -16.65
C VAL A 54 -8.46 -5.72 -16.78
N ASP A 55 -8.90 -5.01 -15.74
CA ASP A 55 -8.80 -3.56 -15.61
C ASP A 55 -7.71 -3.14 -14.62
N GLU A 56 -7.28 -1.88 -14.72
CA GLU A 56 -6.32 -1.30 -13.78
C GLU A 56 -6.86 -1.32 -12.34
N GLY A 57 -6.01 -1.70 -11.39
CA GLY A 57 -6.40 -1.86 -9.98
C GLY A 57 -7.19 -3.14 -9.66
N GLN A 58 -7.53 -3.96 -10.66
CA GLN A 58 -8.23 -5.22 -10.42
C GLN A 58 -7.33 -6.23 -9.70
N THR A 59 -7.88 -6.90 -8.67
CA THR A 59 -7.20 -8.02 -8.02
C THR A 59 -7.24 -9.25 -8.91
N VAL A 60 -6.08 -9.86 -9.14
CA VAL A 60 -5.92 -11.05 -9.98
C VAL A 60 -5.33 -12.23 -9.21
N LYS A 61 -5.53 -13.45 -9.72
CA LYS A 61 -4.96 -14.69 -9.14
C LYS A 61 -3.88 -15.27 -10.06
N LYS A 62 -2.98 -16.07 -9.48
CA LYS A 62 -1.97 -16.81 -10.24
C LYS A 62 -2.63 -17.69 -11.30
N GLY A 63 -2.17 -17.58 -12.54
CA GLY A 63 -2.69 -18.35 -13.67
C GLY A 63 -3.96 -17.77 -14.32
N GLN A 64 -4.45 -16.62 -13.84
CA GLN A 64 -5.57 -15.94 -14.46
C GLN A 64 -5.19 -15.40 -15.85
N LEU A 65 -6.11 -15.52 -16.82
CA LEU A 65 -5.96 -14.94 -18.14
C LEU A 65 -6.06 -13.41 -18.05
N VAL A 66 -4.96 -12.73 -18.37
CA VAL A 66 -4.86 -11.26 -18.35
C VAL A 66 -5.15 -10.67 -19.73
N ALA A 67 -4.61 -11.28 -20.79
CA ALA A 67 -4.76 -10.81 -22.16
C ALA A 67 -4.59 -11.96 -23.16
N THR A 68 -5.19 -11.80 -24.34
CA THR A 68 -5.00 -12.73 -25.46
C THR A 68 -4.31 -12.00 -26.61
N LEU A 69 -3.31 -12.63 -27.21
CA LEU A 69 -2.66 -12.14 -28.43
C LEU A 69 -3.20 -12.86 -29.67
N ASP A 70 -3.23 -12.14 -30.79
CA ASP A 70 -3.50 -12.74 -32.10
C ASP A 70 -2.39 -13.75 -32.46
N ARG A 71 -2.82 -14.88 -33.03
CA ARG A 71 -1.97 -16.01 -33.38
C ARG A 71 -1.56 -16.01 -34.85
N TYR A 72 -2.06 -15.10 -35.68
CA TYR A 72 -1.79 -15.10 -37.12
C TYR A 72 -0.29 -15.21 -37.47
N ASP A 73 0.54 -14.32 -36.92
CA ASP A 73 1.98 -14.31 -37.19
C ASP A 73 2.70 -15.57 -36.71
N GLN A 74 2.23 -16.16 -35.61
CA GLN A 74 2.78 -17.40 -35.08
C GLN A 74 2.40 -18.59 -35.96
N ALA A 75 1.13 -18.69 -36.36
CA ALA A 75 0.64 -19.74 -37.24
C ALA A 75 1.32 -19.71 -38.61
N LYS A 76 1.57 -18.52 -39.16
CA LYS A 76 2.30 -18.35 -40.43
C LYS A 76 3.72 -18.90 -40.34
N ARG A 77 4.47 -18.53 -39.28
CA ARG A 77 5.84 -19.03 -39.06
C ARG A 77 5.88 -20.54 -38.88
N ASP A 78 4.89 -21.11 -38.20
CA ASP A 78 4.83 -22.56 -37.99
C ASP A 78 4.52 -23.31 -39.30
N PHE A 79 3.67 -22.75 -40.17
CA PHE A 79 3.43 -23.29 -41.51
C PHE A 79 4.68 -23.25 -42.38
N GLU A 80 5.42 -22.14 -42.39
CA GLU A 80 6.67 -21.99 -43.14
C GLU A 80 7.77 -22.98 -42.71
N ARG A 81 7.75 -23.46 -41.46
CA ARG A 81 8.70 -24.46 -40.96
C ARG A 81 8.37 -25.89 -41.39
N MET A 82 7.13 -26.14 -41.78
CA MET A 82 6.63 -27.48 -42.14
C MET A 82 6.66 -27.74 -43.65
N SER A 83 6.78 -26.68 -44.46
CA SER A 83 6.95 -26.74 -45.91
C SER A 83 8.41 -26.86 -46.31
#